data_AF-A0A2I0J9R0-F1
#
_entry.id   AF-A0A2I0J9R0-F1
#
_cell.length_a   1.000
_cell.length_b   1.000
_cell.length_c   1.000
_cell.angle_alpha   90.00
_cell.angle_beta   90.00
_cell.angle_gamma   90.00
#
_symmetry.space_group_name_H-M   'P 1'
#
loop_
_entity.id
_entity.type
_entity.pdbx_description
1 polymer ?
#
loop_
_entity_poly.entity_id
_entity_poly.type
_entity_poly.pdbx_seq_one_letter_code
_entity_poly.pdbx_strand_id
1 'polypeptide(L)'
;MLPNYYDHVKEHENTLITKFFGLHRIKLRGGRKVRFVVMGNMFCTELRIHRRYDLKGSTIGRCTSKEKISQNTTLKDLDLSYEFHMDKLLRESLFKQLALDCMFLESQGIIDYSLLLGLHFRAPEHLKALLDTPDASIQENSSVDGVNSQGEPVIPPKGLLLVTHEPSSVDTAPGPHIRGSTLRAYSVGQKEVDLILPGTARLRVQLGVHMPAQANRKLSQDEPESAEVELFEVYDVVLYMGIIDILQEYNLKKKAEHAYKSLHFDPLQISVVEPKLYAKRFINFLEKVFPADRN
;
A
#
# COMPACT_ATOMS: atom_id res chain seq x y z
N MET A 1 5.53 13.53 21.79
CA MET A 1 4.90 12.95 20.59
C MET A 1 3.53 13.58 20.26
N LEU A 2 2.49 13.49 21.12
CA LEU A 2 1.12 13.91 20.72
C LEU A 2 0.96 15.34 20.15
N PRO A 3 1.51 16.41 20.75
CA PRO A 3 1.38 17.76 20.17
C PRO A 3 2.02 17.85 18.77
N ASN A 4 3.28 17.42 18.65
CA ASN A 4 3.99 17.39 17.37
C ASN A 4 3.30 16.50 16.32
N TYR A 5 2.70 15.39 16.75
CA TYR A 5 1.91 14.52 15.88
C TYR A 5 0.67 15.22 15.36
N TYR A 6 -0.04 15.94 16.23
CA TYR A 6 -1.21 16.72 15.83
C TYR A 6 -0.83 17.78 14.79
N ASP A 7 0.25 18.52 15.03
CA ASP A 7 0.74 19.54 14.09
C ASP A 7 1.14 18.91 12.75
N HIS A 8 1.88 17.80 12.76
CA HIS A 8 2.27 17.07 11.54
C HIS A 8 1.07 16.59 10.72
N VAL A 9 0.10 15.92 11.36
CA VAL A 9 -1.10 15.40 10.68
C VAL A 9 -1.99 16.53 10.16
N LYS A 10 -2.03 17.67 10.86
CA LYS A 10 -2.78 18.86 10.45
C LYS A 10 -2.13 19.56 9.25
N GLU A 11 -0.80 19.70 9.25
CA GLU A 11 -0.06 20.37 8.18
C GLU A 11 0.09 19.50 6.92
N HIS A 12 0.03 18.17 7.08
CA HIS A 12 0.23 17.22 5.99
C HIS A 12 -0.96 16.28 5.85
N GLU A 13 -2.02 16.73 5.18
CA GLU A 13 -3.26 15.95 4.98
C GLU A 13 -3.03 14.58 4.33
N ASN A 14 -2.00 14.49 3.48
CA ASN A 14 -1.58 13.28 2.75
C ASN A 14 -0.63 12.38 3.55
N THR A 15 -0.32 12.68 4.82
CA THR A 15 0.59 11.86 5.62
C THR A 15 0.25 10.37 5.55
N LEU A 16 1.30 9.56 5.39
CA LEU A 16 1.18 8.11 5.39
C LEU A 16 1.15 7.54 6.81
N ILE A 17 1.44 8.35 7.83
CA ILE A 17 1.40 7.94 9.22
C ILE A 17 -0.04 7.58 9.62
N THR A 18 -0.18 6.44 10.28
CA THR A 18 -1.48 5.97 10.77
C THR A 18 -2.16 6.99 11.69
N LYS A 19 -3.45 7.28 11.43
CA LYS A 19 -4.25 8.22 12.20
C LYS A 19 -4.73 7.60 13.51
N PHE A 20 -4.43 8.21 14.65
CA PHE A 20 -4.94 7.82 15.95
C PHE A 20 -6.25 8.56 16.25
N PHE A 21 -7.29 7.81 16.60
CA PHE A 21 -8.61 8.34 16.92
C PHE A 21 -8.88 8.39 18.43
N GLY A 22 -8.20 7.56 19.21
CA GLY A 22 -8.35 7.57 20.66
C GLY A 22 -7.37 6.67 21.38
N LEU A 23 -7.00 7.06 22.60
CA LEU A 23 -6.24 6.25 23.54
C LEU A 23 -7.13 5.98 24.76
N HIS A 24 -7.42 4.72 25.02
CA HIS A 24 -8.38 4.31 26.03
C HIS A 24 -7.75 3.38 27.06
N ARG A 25 -8.33 3.36 28.25
CA ARG A 25 -7.97 2.45 29.34
C ARG A 25 -9.23 1.84 29.93
N ILE A 26 -9.32 0.51 29.92
CA ILE A 26 -10.39 -0.23 30.60
C ILE A 26 -9.81 -0.89 31.86
N LYS A 27 -10.57 -0.82 32.96
CA LYS A 27 -10.30 -1.58 34.18
C LYS A 27 -11.23 -2.78 34.21
N LEU A 28 -10.66 -3.97 34.16
CA LEU A 28 -11.39 -5.24 34.19
C LEU A 28 -11.65 -5.70 35.63
N ARG A 29 -12.59 -6.64 35.80
CA ARG A 29 -12.86 -7.30 37.08
C ARG A 29 -11.57 -7.96 37.59
N GLY A 30 -11.25 -7.76 38.87
CA GLY A 30 -9.97 -8.20 39.45
C GLY A 30 -8.81 -7.20 39.33
N GLY A 31 -9.05 -5.96 38.87
CA GLY A 31 -8.07 -4.87 38.92
C GLY A 31 -7.09 -4.79 37.75
N ARG A 32 -7.13 -5.76 36.82
CA ARG A 32 -6.32 -5.75 35.59
C ARG A 32 -6.69 -4.52 34.73
N LYS A 33 -5.67 -3.79 34.28
CA LYS A 33 -5.83 -2.61 33.41
C LYS A 33 -5.38 -2.97 32.00
N VAL A 34 -6.21 -2.67 31.01
CA VAL A 34 -5.89 -2.82 29.58
C VAL A 34 -5.86 -1.43 28.96
N ARG A 35 -4.83 -1.14 28.15
CA ARG A 35 -4.72 0.09 27.36
C ARG A 35 -4.79 -0.31 25.90
N PHE A 36 -5.55 0.43 25.11
CA PHE A 36 -5.64 0.21 23.67
C PHE A 36 -5.75 1.54 22.95
N VAL A 37 -5.33 1.52 21.69
CA VAL A 37 -5.39 2.65 20.78
C VAL A 37 -6.38 2.31 19.68
N VAL A 38 -7.27 3.25 19.38
CA VAL A 38 -8.14 3.19 18.20
C VAL A 38 -7.44 3.97 17.11
N MET A 39 -7.26 3.34 15.94
CA MET A 39 -6.50 3.91 14.83
C MET A 39 -7.12 3.53 13.49
N GLY A 40 -6.78 4.28 12.44
CA GLY A 40 -7.25 4.01 11.08
C GLY A 40 -6.84 2.61 10.59
N ASN A 41 -7.77 1.89 9.97
CA ASN A 41 -7.48 0.61 9.31
C ASN A 41 -7.07 0.86 7.86
N MET A 42 -5.81 0.59 7.51
CA MET A 42 -5.27 0.86 6.16
C MET A 42 -5.87 0.00 5.04
N PHE A 43 -6.56 -1.09 5.38
CA PHE A 43 -7.13 -2.04 4.43
C PHE A 43 -8.65 -2.11 4.46
N CYS A 44 -9.35 -1.06 4.91
CA CYS A 44 -10.83 -1.06 4.90
C CYS A 44 -11.37 -0.65 3.51
N THR A 45 -11.03 -1.47 2.52
CA THR A 45 -11.46 -1.29 1.13
C THR A 45 -12.41 -2.43 0.73
N GLU A 46 -13.26 -2.16 -0.26
CA GLU A 46 -14.07 -3.19 -0.93
C GLU A 46 -13.22 -4.08 -1.82
N LEU A 47 -12.05 -3.60 -2.24
CA LEU A 47 -11.11 -4.41 -3.02
C LEU A 47 -10.43 -5.45 -2.12
N ARG A 48 -10.51 -6.72 -2.53
CA ARG A 48 -9.80 -7.81 -1.84
C ARG A 48 -8.28 -7.55 -1.83
N ILE A 49 -7.70 -7.46 -0.64
CA ILE A 49 -6.24 -7.43 -0.48
C ILE A 49 -5.70 -8.86 -0.63
N HIS A 50 -5.00 -9.11 -1.73
CA HIS A 50 -4.45 -10.42 -2.09
C HIS A 50 -3.12 -10.71 -1.40
N ARG A 51 -2.26 -9.69 -1.25
CA ARG A 51 -0.97 -9.81 -0.56
C ARG A 51 -0.77 -8.63 0.39
N ARG A 52 -0.14 -8.89 1.53
CA ARG A 52 0.18 -7.90 2.58
C ARG A 52 1.65 -8.00 2.92
N TYR A 53 2.32 -6.87 3.08
CA TYR A 53 3.73 -6.79 3.45
C TYR A 53 3.93 -5.78 4.58
N ASP A 54 4.79 -6.14 5.54
CA ASP A 54 5.39 -5.24 6.52
C ASP A 54 6.83 -4.98 6.07
N LEU A 55 7.15 -3.75 5.70
CA LEU A 55 8.45 -3.39 5.10
C LEU A 55 9.21 -2.40 5.99
N LYS A 56 10.47 -2.69 6.33
CA LYS A 56 11.32 -1.87 7.23
C LYS A 56 12.65 -1.46 6.60
N GLY A 57 13.02 -2.07 5.48
CA GLY A 57 14.30 -1.92 4.80
C GLY A 57 15.48 -2.61 5.48
N SER A 58 15.24 -3.58 6.36
CA SER A 58 16.28 -4.42 6.98
C SER A 58 16.21 -5.86 6.47
N THR A 59 17.23 -6.67 6.75
CA THR A 59 17.31 -8.06 6.26
C THR A 59 17.20 -9.10 7.38
N ILE A 60 17.71 -8.81 8.59
CA ILE A 60 17.72 -9.77 9.70
C ILE A 60 16.30 -10.01 10.24
N GLY A 61 15.83 -11.26 10.19
CA GLY A 61 14.49 -11.65 10.67
C GLY A 61 13.34 -11.16 9.77
N ARG A 62 13.65 -10.77 8.53
CA ARG A 62 12.73 -10.18 7.55
C ARG A 62 12.29 -11.15 6.45
N CYS A 63 12.29 -12.45 6.77
CA CYS A 63 11.63 -13.50 6.01
C CYS A 63 10.52 -14.13 6.87
N THR A 64 9.45 -14.58 6.23
CA THR A 64 8.34 -15.28 6.89
C THR A 64 8.60 -16.79 6.89
N SER A 65 8.25 -17.47 7.98
CA SER A 65 8.37 -18.93 8.04
C SER A 65 7.45 -19.59 7.01
N LYS A 66 8.01 -20.31 6.03
CA LYS A 66 7.27 -20.96 4.93
C LYS A 66 6.16 -21.92 5.42
N GLU A 67 6.32 -22.49 6.62
CA GLU A 67 5.36 -23.40 7.27
C GLU A 67 4.06 -22.75 7.78
N LYS A 68 3.92 -21.41 7.71
CA LYS A 68 2.75 -20.66 8.22
C LYS A 68 2.19 -19.64 7.23
N ILE A 69 2.43 -19.83 5.94
CA ILE A 69 1.87 -18.94 4.92
C ILE A 69 0.41 -19.31 4.71
N SER A 70 -0.47 -18.41 5.15
CA SER A 70 -1.90 -18.42 4.87
C SER A 70 -2.24 -17.19 4.02
N GLN A 71 -3.44 -17.17 3.44
CA GLN A 71 -3.92 -16.02 2.68
C GLN A 71 -3.89 -14.69 3.46
N ASN A 72 -3.93 -14.74 4.80
CA ASN A 72 -3.93 -13.56 5.66
C ASN A 72 -2.55 -13.22 6.25
N THR A 73 -1.51 -13.97 5.89
CA THR A 73 -0.17 -13.76 6.43
C THR A 73 0.42 -12.46 5.89
N THR A 74 0.92 -11.62 6.81
CA THR A 74 1.71 -10.42 6.45
C THR A 74 3.15 -10.83 6.20
N LEU A 75 3.56 -10.72 4.94
CA LEU A 75 4.91 -11.01 4.45
C LEU A 75 5.89 -9.89 4.84
N LYS A 76 7.19 -10.12 4.68
CA LYS A 76 8.24 -9.17 5.05
C LYS A 76 9.14 -8.80 3.86
N ASP A 77 10.22 -8.06 4.09
CA ASP A 77 11.09 -7.46 3.07
C ASP A 77 11.70 -8.51 2.13
N LEU A 78 12.17 -9.63 2.66
CA LEU A 78 12.81 -10.69 1.85
C LEU A 78 11.78 -11.55 1.10
N ASP A 79 10.51 -11.48 1.49
CA ASP A 79 9.41 -12.16 0.81
C ASP A 79 8.85 -11.32 -0.35
N LEU A 80 9.30 -10.06 -0.52
CA LEU A 80 8.82 -9.14 -1.55
C LEU A 80 9.51 -9.38 -2.90
N SER A 81 8.82 -10.13 -3.75
CA SER A 81 9.24 -10.51 -5.10
C SER A 81 8.86 -9.53 -6.21
N TYR A 82 8.34 -8.34 -5.87
CA TYR A 82 7.85 -7.38 -6.86
C TYR A 82 8.56 -6.02 -6.76
N GLU A 83 8.65 -5.35 -7.90
CA GLU A 83 8.90 -3.90 -8.01
C GLU A 83 7.63 -3.25 -8.57
N PHE A 84 7.28 -2.06 -8.08
CA PHE A 84 6.04 -1.39 -8.45
C PHE A 84 6.34 -0.12 -9.24
N HIS A 85 6.01 -0.16 -10.52
CA HIS A 85 6.08 1.01 -11.41
C HIS A 85 4.74 1.74 -11.37
N MET A 86 4.76 3.06 -11.28
CA MET A 86 3.56 3.88 -11.24
C MET A 86 3.81 5.20 -11.94
N ASP A 87 2.73 5.93 -12.22
CA ASP A 87 2.82 7.25 -12.83
C ASP A 87 3.80 8.17 -12.07
N LYS A 88 4.61 8.90 -12.83
CA LYS A 88 5.66 9.79 -12.33
C LYS A 88 5.20 10.73 -11.21
N LEU A 89 4.06 11.40 -11.36
CA LEU A 89 3.58 12.35 -10.35
C LEU A 89 3.05 11.64 -9.10
N LEU A 90 2.52 10.42 -9.23
CA LEU A 90 2.13 9.61 -8.07
C LEU A 90 3.37 9.20 -7.27
N ARG A 91 4.43 8.74 -7.96
CA ARG A 91 5.71 8.39 -7.33
C ARG A 91 6.36 9.59 -6.65
N GLU A 92 6.42 10.74 -7.32
CA GLU A 92 6.97 11.97 -6.75
C GLU A 92 6.19 12.40 -5.50
N SER A 93 4.86 12.32 -5.54
CA SER A 93 4.01 12.61 -4.37
C SER A 93 4.27 11.65 -3.22
N LEU A 94 4.45 10.36 -3.51
CA LEU A 94 4.79 9.32 -2.53
C LEU A 94 6.11 9.61 -1.81
N PHE A 95 7.20 9.82 -2.55
CA PHE A 95 8.50 10.06 -1.94
C PHE A 95 8.61 11.42 -1.26
N LYS A 96 7.92 12.44 -1.75
CA LYS A 96 7.82 13.74 -1.07
C LYS A 96 7.19 13.57 0.31
N GLN A 97 6.06 12.87 0.40
CA GLN A 97 5.39 12.67 1.70
C GLN A 97 6.18 11.72 2.61
N LEU A 98 6.74 10.63 2.07
CA LEU A 98 7.59 9.72 2.85
C LEU A 98 8.78 10.46 3.48
N ALA A 99 9.40 11.40 2.76
CA ALA A 99 10.48 12.23 3.30
C ALA A 99 10.00 13.10 4.47
N LEU A 100 8.85 13.77 4.33
CA LEU A 100 8.23 14.57 5.42
C LEU A 100 7.91 13.70 6.64
N ASP A 101 7.26 12.56 6.43
CA ASP A 101 6.90 11.64 7.51
C ASP A 101 8.14 11.06 8.21
N CYS A 102 9.19 10.70 7.45
CA CYS A 102 10.44 10.22 8.04
C CYS A 102 11.18 11.31 8.82
N MET A 103 11.22 12.55 8.32
CA MET A 103 11.81 13.68 9.07
C MET A 103 11.07 13.91 10.40
N PHE A 104 9.74 13.81 10.39
CA PHE A 104 8.95 13.87 11.62
C PHE A 104 9.30 12.74 12.58
N LEU A 105 9.29 11.48 12.13
CA LEU A 105 9.59 10.32 12.98
C LEU A 105 11.03 10.38 13.54
N GLU A 106 11.98 10.82 12.72
CA GLU A 106 13.36 11.08 13.15
C GLU A 106 13.41 12.13 14.26
N SER A 107 12.71 13.26 14.11
CA SER A 107 12.66 14.33 15.11
C SER A 107 12.07 13.88 16.45
N GLN A 108 11.18 12.89 16.43
CA GLN A 108 10.58 12.29 17.63
C GLN A 108 11.43 11.14 18.20
N GLY A 109 12.56 10.80 17.57
CA GLY A 109 13.40 9.66 17.96
C GLY A 109 12.71 8.32 17.80
N ILE A 110 11.74 8.20 16.88
CA ILE A 110 10.97 6.98 16.64
C ILE A 110 11.71 6.12 15.62
N ILE A 111 11.80 4.81 15.89
CA ILE A 111 12.39 3.81 15.00
C ILE A 111 11.51 2.57 14.93
N ASP A 112 11.92 1.56 14.16
CA ASP A 112 11.23 0.28 14.02
C ASP A 112 9.81 0.37 13.44
N TYR A 113 9.46 1.49 12.81
CA TYR A 113 8.22 1.66 12.05
C TYR A 113 8.29 0.94 10.69
N SER A 114 7.16 0.43 10.21
CA SER A 114 7.07 -0.25 8.91
C SER A 114 6.19 0.51 7.94
N LEU A 115 6.45 0.37 6.62
CA LEU A 115 5.41 0.57 5.62
C LEU A 115 4.59 -0.72 5.55
N LEU A 116 3.34 -0.65 6.01
CA LEU A 116 2.35 -1.67 5.73
C LEU A 116 1.87 -1.46 4.29
N LEU A 117 2.04 -2.48 3.44
CA LEU A 117 1.69 -2.45 2.02
C LEU A 117 0.69 -3.58 1.71
N GLY A 118 -0.43 -3.24 1.07
CA GLY A 118 -1.45 -4.15 0.60
C GLY A 118 -1.62 -4.06 -0.90
N LEU A 119 -1.73 -5.21 -1.56
CA LEU A 119 -1.85 -5.33 -3.00
C LEU A 119 -3.20 -5.93 -3.37
N HIS A 120 -3.88 -5.31 -4.32
CA HIS A 120 -5.00 -5.90 -5.04
C HIS A 120 -4.61 -6.12 -6.51
N PHE A 121 -4.46 -7.36 -6.95
CA PHE A 121 -4.33 -7.70 -8.36
C PHE A 121 -5.65 -7.49 -9.09
N ARG A 122 -5.62 -6.80 -10.24
CA ARG A 122 -6.73 -6.83 -11.19
C ARG A 122 -6.83 -8.25 -11.76
N ALA A 123 -8.01 -8.85 -11.69
CA ALA A 123 -8.25 -10.13 -12.36
C ALA A 123 -8.07 -9.98 -13.88
N PRO A 124 -7.22 -10.80 -14.52
CA PRO A 124 -7.15 -10.85 -15.97
C PRO A 124 -8.52 -11.20 -16.59
N GLU A 125 -8.88 -10.60 -17.71
CA GLU A 125 -10.23 -10.72 -18.29
C GLU A 125 -10.62 -12.16 -18.66
N HIS A 126 -9.65 -12.99 -19.04
CA HIS A 126 -9.88 -14.41 -19.34
C HIS A 126 -10.32 -15.25 -18.13
N LEU A 127 -10.02 -14.83 -16.90
CA LEU A 127 -10.48 -15.47 -15.67
C LEU A 127 -11.90 -15.04 -15.29
N LYS A 128 -12.39 -13.88 -15.75
CA LYS A 128 -13.80 -13.49 -15.58
C LYS A 128 -14.73 -14.35 -16.45
N ALA A 129 -14.33 -14.60 -17.70
CA ALA A 129 -15.09 -15.47 -18.61
C ALA A 129 -15.21 -16.93 -18.12
N LEU A 130 -14.26 -17.43 -17.33
CA LEU A 130 -14.32 -18.76 -16.71
C LEU A 130 -15.23 -18.80 -15.46
N LEU A 131 -15.48 -17.66 -14.83
CA LEU A 131 -16.39 -17.52 -13.69
C LEU A 131 -17.83 -17.24 -14.12
N ASP A 132 -18.03 -16.73 -15.34
CA ASP A 132 -19.34 -16.46 -15.95
C ASP A 132 -19.86 -17.65 -16.79
N THR A 133 -19.84 -18.87 -16.23
CA THR A 133 -20.64 -19.98 -16.79
C THR A 133 -21.87 -20.22 -15.92
N PRO A 134 -23.07 -19.81 -16.36
CA PRO A 134 -24.30 -20.36 -15.84
C PRO A 134 -24.69 -21.58 -16.68
N ASP A 135 -24.66 -22.74 -16.04
CA ASP A 135 -25.62 -23.81 -16.34
C ASP A 135 -27.04 -23.22 -16.28
N ALA A 136 -27.70 -23.07 -17.42
CA ALA A 136 -29.13 -23.37 -17.64
C ALA A 136 -29.61 -22.76 -18.97
N SER A 137 -30.03 -23.66 -19.86
CA SER A 137 -30.96 -23.43 -20.96
C SER A 137 -32.15 -22.54 -20.60
N ILE A 138 -32.55 -21.62 -21.50
CA ILE A 138 -33.95 -21.36 -21.93
C ILE A 138 -33.94 -20.48 -23.20
N GLN A 139 -34.88 -20.79 -24.10
CA GLN A 139 -35.09 -20.33 -25.48
C GLN A 139 -35.63 -18.89 -25.65
N GLU A 140 -35.31 -18.32 -26.82
CA GLU A 140 -36.09 -17.45 -27.74
C GLU A 140 -37.18 -16.48 -27.22
N ASN A 141 -37.07 -15.17 -27.52
CA ASN A 141 -37.68 -14.53 -28.72
C ASN A 141 -37.65 -12.98 -28.71
N SER A 142 -37.36 -12.39 -29.89
CA SER A 142 -37.86 -11.12 -30.51
C SER A 142 -37.87 -9.78 -29.73
N SER A 143 -37.70 -8.57 -30.25
CA SER A 143 -37.16 -7.96 -31.48
C SER A 143 -37.46 -6.43 -31.39
N VAL A 144 -36.56 -5.58 -31.92
CA VAL A 144 -36.78 -4.22 -32.49
C VAL A 144 -36.65 -2.93 -31.61
N ASP A 145 -35.65 -2.14 -32.01
CA ASP A 145 -35.42 -0.68 -32.07
C ASP A 145 -35.32 0.25 -30.84
N GLY A 146 -34.23 1.04 -30.87
CA GLY A 146 -34.11 2.31 -30.13
C GLY A 146 -32.68 2.76 -29.86
N VAL A 147 -31.95 3.16 -30.90
CA VAL A 147 -30.58 3.70 -30.82
C VAL A 147 -30.51 4.96 -29.96
N ASN A 148 -29.68 4.94 -28.91
CA ASN A 148 -28.98 6.11 -28.40
C ASN A 148 -27.66 5.65 -27.73
N SER A 149 -26.73 5.22 -28.56
CA SER A 149 -25.39 4.81 -28.15
C SER A 149 -24.54 6.07 -27.91
N GLN A 150 -24.63 6.68 -26.73
CA GLN A 150 -23.47 7.41 -26.21
C GLN A 150 -22.40 6.35 -25.98
N GLY A 151 -21.38 6.35 -26.85
CA GLY A 151 -20.35 5.33 -26.88
C GLY A 151 -19.72 5.18 -25.50
N GLU A 152 -19.99 4.05 -24.83
CA GLU A 152 -19.22 3.67 -23.67
C GLU A 152 -17.75 3.61 -24.09
N PRO A 153 -16.83 4.19 -23.30
CA PRO A 153 -15.42 4.11 -23.62
C PRO A 153 -15.04 2.62 -23.71
N VAL A 154 -14.60 2.19 -24.89
CA VAL A 154 -14.06 0.85 -25.11
C VAL A 154 -12.80 0.75 -24.25
N ILE A 155 -12.94 0.20 -23.05
CA ILE A 155 -11.85 0.07 -22.10
C ILE A 155 -10.89 -0.99 -22.65
N PRO A 156 -9.59 -0.69 -22.76
CA PRO A 156 -8.63 -1.67 -23.25
C PRO A 156 -8.56 -2.88 -22.31
N PRO A 157 -8.32 -4.09 -22.85
CA PRO A 157 -8.30 -5.34 -22.10
C PRO A 157 -7.11 -5.47 -21.12
N LYS A 158 -6.25 -4.44 -21.08
CA LYS A 158 -5.01 -4.35 -20.31
C LYS A 158 -4.85 -2.93 -19.77
N GLY A 159 -4.31 -2.78 -18.57
CA GLY A 159 -3.94 -1.50 -17.98
C GLY A 159 -5.00 -0.90 -17.08
N LEU A 160 -4.59 -0.49 -15.88
CA LEU A 160 -5.39 0.37 -15.02
C LEU A 160 -5.64 1.71 -15.73
N LEU A 161 -6.90 2.11 -15.85
CA LEU A 161 -7.27 3.33 -16.56
C LEU A 161 -7.34 4.50 -15.58
N LEU A 162 -6.42 5.46 -15.74
CA LEU A 162 -6.49 6.75 -15.06
C LEU A 162 -7.34 7.72 -15.87
N VAL A 163 -8.32 8.35 -15.23
CA VAL A 163 -9.18 9.38 -15.81
C VAL A 163 -9.13 10.64 -14.97
N THR A 164 -9.47 11.79 -15.56
CA THR A 164 -9.55 13.05 -14.79
C THR A 164 -10.63 12.95 -13.72
N HIS A 165 -10.30 13.42 -12.51
CA HIS A 165 -11.24 13.48 -11.39
C HIS A 165 -12.45 14.36 -11.74
N GLU A 166 -13.65 13.83 -11.53
CA GLU A 166 -14.90 14.55 -11.73
C GLU A 166 -15.61 14.71 -10.38
N PRO A 167 -15.69 15.95 -9.86
CA PRO A 167 -16.24 16.18 -8.52
C PRO A 167 -17.77 15.93 -8.41
N SER A 168 -18.48 15.76 -9.53
CA SER A 168 -19.93 15.55 -9.57
C SER A 168 -20.37 14.09 -9.64
N SER A 169 -19.49 13.15 -10.00
CA SER A 169 -19.83 11.72 -10.24
C SER A 169 -19.31 10.76 -9.16
N VAL A 170 -18.56 11.27 -8.18
CA VAL A 170 -18.03 10.50 -7.05
C VAL A 170 -18.58 11.14 -5.78
N ASP A 171 -19.21 10.34 -4.91
CA ASP A 171 -19.65 10.83 -3.61
C ASP A 171 -18.44 11.47 -2.89
N THR A 172 -18.53 12.79 -2.68
CA THR A 172 -17.50 13.54 -1.98
C THR A 172 -17.63 13.37 -0.47
N ALA A 173 -18.69 12.68 -0.01
CA ALA A 173 -18.78 12.23 1.36
C ALA A 173 -17.56 11.35 1.68
N PRO A 174 -16.95 11.55 2.85
CA PRO A 174 -15.75 10.81 3.21
C PRO A 174 -16.07 9.32 3.26
N GLY A 175 -15.56 8.58 2.28
CA GLY A 175 -15.35 7.16 2.45
C GLY A 175 -14.51 6.91 3.72
N PRO A 176 -14.53 5.69 4.28
CA PRO A 176 -13.89 5.40 5.56
C PRO A 176 -12.36 5.68 5.61
N HIS A 177 -11.73 5.96 4.46
CA HIS A 177 -10.31 6.29 4.31
C HIS A 177 -10.09 7.70 3.76
N ILE A 178 -10.22 8.73 4.60
CA ILE A 178 -9.68 10.04 4.23
C ILE A 178 -8.15 10.01 4.36
N ARG A 179 -7.45 9.87 3.24
CA ARG A 179 -6.01 10.19 3.11
C ARG A 179 -5.81 11.38 2.18
N GLY A 180 -6.14 12.54 2.72
CA GLY A 180 -5.86 13.85 2.12
C GLY A 180 -6.47 14.06 0.74
N SER A 181 -5.78 14.83 -0.10
CA SER A 181 -6.29 15.32 -1.37
C SER A 181 -6.10 14.30 -2.51
N THR A 182 -6.93 14.38 -3.54
CA THR A 182 -6.77 13.60 -4.77
C THR A 182 -5.40 13.87 -5.41
N LEU A 183 -4.73 12.81 -5.85
CA LEU A 183 -3.43 12.93 -6.51
C LEU A 183 -3.56 13.31 -7.98
N ARG A 184 -2.49 13.89 -8.51
CA ARG A 184 -2.36 14.23 -9.92
C ARG A 184 -1.48 13.20 -10.64
N ALA A 185 -1.81 12.94 -11.90
CA ALA A 185 -1.02 12.02 -12.74
C ALA A 185 -0.43 12.74 -13.96
N TYR A 186 0.82 12.42 -14.28
CA TYR A 186 1.51 12.94 -15.46
C TYR A 186 0.81 12.51 -16.75
N SER A 187 0.45 11.22 -16.82
CA SER A 187 -0.20 10.56 -17.97
C SER A 187 -1.54 11.19 -18.38
N VAL A 188 -2.19 11.93 -17.47
CA VAL A 188 -3.49 12.59 -17.72
C VAL A 188 -3.33 14.13 -17.74
N GLY A 189 -2.15 14.62 -18.10
CA GLY A 189 -1.87 16.05 -18.24
C GLY A 189 -1.82 16.80 -16.90
N GLN A 190 -1.30 16.15 -15.85
CA GLN A 190 -1.11 16.72 -14.50
C GLN A 190 -2.41 17.16 -13.82
N LYS A 191 -3.52 16.53 -14.17
CA LYS A 191 -4.83 16.74 -13.53
C LYS A 191 -5.01 15.76 -12.39
N GLU A 192 -5.91 16.09 -11.46
CA GLU A 192 -6.38 15.15 -10.45
C GLU A 192 -7.00 13.94 -11.14
N VAL A 193 -6.81 12.75 -10.57
CA VAL A 193 -7.22 11.51 -11.22
C VAL A 193 -8.04 10.58 -10.33
N ASP A 194 -8.95 9.88 -11.00
CA ASP A 194 -9.58 8.67 -10.50
C ASP A 194 -9.04 7.46 -11.26
N LEU A 195 -9.09 6.31 -10.61
CA LEU A 195 -8.84 5.00 -11.19
C LEU A 195 -10.18 4.37 -11.60
N ILE A 196 -10.32 4.02 -12.87
CA ILE A 196 -11.40 3.16 -13.34
C ILE A 196 -10.94 1.72 -13.27
N LEU A 197 -11.56 0.94 -12.37
CA LEU A 197 -11.38 -0.51 -12.31
C LEU A 197 -12.56 -1.19 -13.03
N PRO A 198 -12.35 -1.82 -14.19
CA PRO A 198 -13.45 -2.34 -15.01
C PRO A 198 -14.29 -3.39 -14.30
N GLY A 199 -15.61 -3.18 -14.29
CA GLY A 199 -16.57 -4.05 -13.60
C GLY A 199 -16.50 -3.95 -12.07
N THR A 200 -15.92 -2.89 -11.52
CA THR A 200 -15.86 -2.68 -10.07
C THR A 200 -16.30 -1.28 -9.69
N ALA A 201 -15.46 -0.26 -9.88
CA ALA A 201 -15.74 1.09 -9.41
C ALA A 201 -14.83 2.15 -10.05
N ARG A 202 -15.26 3.40 -9.96
CA ARG A 202 -14.44 4.60 -10.12
C ARG A 202 -13.92 4.99 -8.73
N LEU A 203 -12.60 4.90 -8.54
CA LEU A 203 -11.94 5.05 -7.25
C LEU A 203 -11.06 6.28 -7.25
N ARG A 204 -11.28 7.20 -6.30
CA ARG A 204 -10.42 8.38 -6.14
C ARG A 204 -9.00 7.95 -5.78
N VAL A 205 -8.00 8.44 -6.51
CA VAL A 205 -6.59 8.12 -6.22
C VAL A 205 -6.07 9.09 -5.16
N GLN A 206 -5.67 8.55 -4.01
CA GLN A 206 -5.15 9.31 -2.87
C GLN A 206 -3.84 8.71 -2.38
N LEU A 207 -3.09 9.45 -1.58
CA LEU A 207 -1.78 8.94 -1.16
C LEU A 207 -1.92 7.72 -0.23
N GLY A 208 -1.42 6.58 -0.71
CA GLY A 208 -1.54 5.30 -0.03
C GLY A 208 -2.92 4.65 -0.07
N VAL A 209 -3.84 5.14 -0.90
CA VAL A 209 -5.16 4.54 -1.12
C VAL A 209 -5.46 4.53 -2.61
N HIS A 210 -5.89 3.38 -3.14
CA HIS A 210 -6.22 3.22 -4.55
C HIS A 210 -5.10 3.63 -5.52
N MET A 211 -3.83 3.50 -5.12
CA MET A 211 -2.73 3.91 -5.99
C MET A 211 -2.48 2.86 -7.07
N PRO A 212 -2.68 3.18 -8.37
CA PRO A 212 -2.44 2.24 -9.44
C PRO A 212 -0.93 2.05 -9.67
N ALA A 213 -0.52 0.81 -9.91
CA ALA A 213 0.83 0.45 -10.27
C ALA A 213 0.86 -0.80 -11.16
N GLN A 214 2.00 -1.03 -11.81
CA GLN A 214 2.38 -2.28 -12.44
C GLN A 214 3.38 -2.99 -11.53
N ALA A 215 3.03 -4.19 -11.07
CA ALA A 215 3.91 -5.05 -10.30
C ALA A 215 4.72 -5.95 -11.24
N ASN A 216 6.02 -5.68 -11.33
CA ASN A 216 6.97 -6.46 -12.11
C ASN A 216 7.63 -7.49 -11.19
N ARG A 217 7.57 -8.77 -11.55
CA ARG A 217 8.19 -9.84 -10.76
C ARG A 217 9.70 -9.80 -10.92
N LYS A 218 10.43 -9.83 -9.79
CA LYS A 218 11.88 -10.00 -9.76
C LYS A 218 12.19 -11.44 -10.19
N LEU A 219 12.85 -11.62 -11.33
CA LEU A 219 13.38 -12.91 -11.76
C LEU A 219 14.58 -13.26 -10.85
N SER A 220 14.40 -14.21 -9.93
CA SER A 220 15.49 -14.82 -9.18
C SER A 220 16.08 -15.97 -9.99
N GLN A 221 17.40 -15.96 -10.24
CA GLN A 221 18.10 -16.97 -11.04
C GLN A 221 18.15 -18.38 -10.40
N ASP A 222 17.68 -18.56 -9.15
CA ASP A 222 17.96 -19.77 -8.34
C ASP A 222 16.72 -20.55 -7.82
N GLU A 223 15.48 -20.28 -8.26
CA GLU A 223 14.32 -21.10 -7.80
C GLU A 223 13.83 -22.09 -8.88
N PRO A 224 13.68 -23.39 -8.54
CA PRO A 224 13.14 -24.39 -9.46
C PRO A 224 11.63 -24.16 -9.68
N GLU A 225 11.21 -24.24 -10.93
CA GLU A 225 9.83 -24.17 -11.42
C GLU A 225 8.89 -25.12 -10.67
N SER A 226 8.32 -24.72 -9.53
CA SER A 226 7.24 -25.46 -8.90
C SER A 226 6.47 -24.66 -7.86
N ALA A 227 5.40 -23.99 -8.31
CA ALA A 227 4.06 -24.02 -7.71
C ALA A 227 3.20 -22.95 -8.42
N GLU A 228 2.34 -23.41 -9.32
CA GLU A 228 1.45 -22.62 -10.19
C GLU A 228 2.18 -21.68 -11.15
N VAL A 229 1.96 -21.91 -12.45
CA VAL A 229 2.45 -21.05 -13.53
C VAL A 229 1.74 -19.69 -13.39
N GLU A 230 2.31 -18.78 -12.60
CA GLU A 230 1.97 -17.36 -12.61
C GLU A 230 2.35 -16.82 -14.01
N LEU A 231 1.42 -16.96 -14.96
CA LEU A 231 1.57 -16.75 -16.41
C LEU A 231 2.06 -15.36 -16.86
N PHE A 232 2.22 -14.40 -15.93
CA PHE A 232 2.55 -13.01 -16.26
C PHE A 232 3.77 -12.51 -15.48
N GLU A 233 4.69 -11.84 -16.18
CA GLU A 233 5.83 -11.14 -15.59
C GLU A 233 5.43 -9.78 -14.97
N VAL A 234 4.31 -9.23 -15.43
CA VAL A 234 3.79 -7.90 -15.07
C VAL A 234 2.31 -7.98 -14.75
N TYR A 235 1.92 -7.43 -13.60
CA TYR A 235 0.53 -7.39 -13.14
C TYR A 235 0.05 -5.96 -12.89
N ASP A 236 -1.17 -5.66 -13.35
CA ASP A 236 -1.88 -4.46 -12.93
C ASP A 236 -2.36 -4.60 -11.48
N VAL A 237 -1.91 -3.71 -10.60
CA VAL A 237 -2.22 -3.75 -9.17
C VAL A 237 -2.69 -2.41 -8.62
N VAL A 238 -3.60 -2.48 -7.65
CA VAL A 238 -4.01 -1.34 -6.83
C VAL A 238 -3.37 -1.48 -5.46
N LEU A 239 -2.62 -0.45 -5.06
CA LEU A 239 -1.85 -0.43 -3.83
C LEU A 239 -2.54 0.36 -2.72
N TYR A 240 -2.42 -0.15 -1.50
CA TYR A 240 -2.81 0.50 -0.25
C TYR A 240 -1.60 0.48 0.66
N MET A 241 -1.24 1.61 1.28
CA MET A 241 -0.06 1.63 2.14
C MET A 241 -0.11 2.69 3.21
N GLY A 242 0.59 2.44 4.32
CA GLY A 242 0.71 3.37 5.43
C GLY A 242 1.85 3.03 6.38
N ILE A 243 2.38 4.04 7.07
CA ILE A 243 3.38 3.85 8.11
C ILE A 243 2.69 3.43 9.41
N ILE A 244 3.11 2.31 9.96
CA ILE A 244 2.60 1.69 11.20
C ILE A 244 3.72 1.56 12.25
N ASP A 245 3.37 1.13 13.47
CA ASP A 245 4.30 0.87 14.58
C ASP A 245 5.12 2.07 15.07
N ILE A 246 4.57 3.28 14.99
CA ILE A 246 5.25 4.55 15.33
C ILE A 246 5.32 4.88 16.84
N LEU A 247 5.06 3.92 17.73
CA LEU A 247 5.09 4.14 19.18
C LEU A 247 6.39 3.68 19.84
N GLN A 248 7.38 3.24 19.04
CA GLN A 248 8.66 2.75 19.54
C GLN A 248 9.72 3.84 19.54
N GLU A 249 9.96 4.45 20.69
CA GLU A 249 11.02 5.44 20.88
C GLU A 249 12.41 4.77 21.03
N TYR A 250 13.43 5.41 20.48
CA TYR A 250 14.83 5.00 20.62
C TYR A 250 15.36 5.34 22.03
N ASN A 251 15.18 4.40 22.96
CA ASN A 251 15.62 4.54 24.34
C ASN A 251 17.04 3.96 24.59
N LEU A 252 17.61 4.26 25.76
CA LEU A 252 18.96 3.80 26.16
C LEU A 252 19.15 2.28 26.09
N LYS A 253 18.07 1.50 26.30
CA LYS A 253 18.09 0.04 26.15
C LYS A 253 18.33 -0.39 24.70
N LYS A 254 17.72 0.33 23.74
CA LYS A 254 17.99 0.14 22.31
C LYS A 254 19.38 0.59 21.89
N LYS A 255 19.97 1.61 22.54
CA LYS A 255 21.39 1.98 22.33
C LYS A 255 22.35 0.88 22.76
N ALA A 256 22.07 0.20 23.87
CA ALA A 256 22.88 -0.95 24.31
C ALA A 256 22.73 -2.15 23.36
N GLU A 257 21.51 -2.43 22.90
CA GLU A 257 21.25 -3.45 21.88
C GLU A 257 21.94 -3.12 20.54
N HIS A 258 21.92 -1.85 20.13
CA HIS A 258 22.65 -1.36 18.97
C HIS A 258 24.14 -1.63 19.11
N ALA A 259 24.76 -1.16 20.20
CA ALA A 259 26.20 -1.33 20.43
C ALA A 259 26.61 -2.81 20.39
N TYR A 260 25.79 -3.70 20.97
CA TYR A 260 26.02 -5.14 20.93
C TYR A 260 25.88 -5.73 19.52
N LYS A 261 24.84 -5.36 18.77
CA LYS A 261 24.60 -5.90 17.43
C LYS A 261 25.56 -5.32 16.38
N SER A 262 25.94 -4.06 16.48
CA SER A 262 26.89 -3.39 15.58
C SER A 262 28.33 -3.90 15.70
N LEU A 263 28.66 -4.62 16.79
CA LEU A 263 29.95 -5.32 16.94
C LEU A 263 30.04 -6.57 16.06
N HIS A 264 28.91 -7.15 15.67
CA HIS A 264 28.86 -8.42 14.94
C HIS A 264 28.29 -8.31 13.52
N PHE A 265 27.53 -7.25 13.21
CA PHE A 265 26.85 -7.09 11.92
C PHE A 265 26.93 -5.65 11.40
N ASP A 266 26.86 -5.49 10.08
CA ASP A 266 26.75 -4.19 9.41
C ASP A 266 25.50 -3.45 9.93
N PRO A 267 25.63 -2.20 10.44
CA PRO A 267 24.51 -1.39 10.90
C PRO A 267 23.34 -1.30 9.91
N LEU A 268 23.59 -1.38 8.60
CA LEU A 268 22.53 -1.34 7.58
C LEU A 268 21.64 -2.58 7.56
N GLN A 269 22.08 -3.70 8.13
CA GLN A 269 21.33 -4.96 8.15
C GLN A 269 20.43 -5.12 9.38
N ILE A 270 20.68 -4.35 10.44
CA ILE A 270 19.99 -4.45 11.72
C ILE A 270 18.85 -3.43 11.78
N SER A 271 17.69 -3.82 12.32
CA SER A 271 16.54 -2.91 12.46
C SER A 271 16.79 -1.76 13.45
N VAL A 272 17.50 -2.03 14.55
CA VAL A 272 17.85 -1.05 15.59
C VAL A 272 19.08 -0.25 15.13
N VAL A 273 18.86 0.95 14.61
CA VAL A 273 19.86 1.95 14.21
C VAL A 273 19.44 3.33 14.71
N GLU A 274 20.36 4.29 14.73
CA GLU A 274 20.02 5.68 15.02
C GLU A 274 18.87 6.18 14.12
N PRO A 275 17.94 7.02 14.62
CA PRO A 275 16.75 7.42 13.87
C PRO A 275 17.02 7.93 12.45
N LYS A 276 18.07 8.75 12.29
CA LYS A 276 18.50 9.27 10.98
C LYS A 276 18.94 8.17 10.01
N LEU A 277 19.71 7.19 10.50
CA LEU A 277 20.13 6.03 9.71
C LEU A 277 18.95 5.12 9.39
N TYR A 278 18.00 4.97 10.34
CA TYR A 278 16.76 4.21 10.14
C TYR A 278 15.96 4.81 8.99
N ALA A 279 15.68 6.11 9.05
CA ALA A 279 14.95 6.85 8.03
C ALA A 279 15.61 6.73 6.65
N LYS A 280 16.93 6.93 6.58
CA LYS A 280 17.68 6.78 5.33
C LYS A 280 17.59 5.36 4.75
N ARG A 281 17.78 4.33 5.58
CA ARG A 281 17.67 2.92 5.16
C ARG A 281 16.27 2.61 4.64
N PHE A 282 15.25 3.07 5.38
CA PHE A 282 13.85 2.87 5.03
C PHE A 282 13.51 3.49 3.66
N ILE A 283 13.88 4.76 3.43
CA ILE A 283 13.68 5.42 2.14
C ILE A 283 14.44 4.71 1.01
N ASN A 284 15.74 4.42 1.20
CA ASN A 284 16.54 3.74 0.18
C ASN A 284 15.99 2.36 -0.20
N PHE A 285 15.40 1.64 0.76
CA PHE A 285 14.72 0.38 0.47
C PHE A 285 13.46 0.62 -0.36
N LEU A 286 12.62 1.59 0.01
CA LEU A 286 11.41 1.92 -0.73
C LEU A 286 11.71 2.42 -2.14
N GLU A 287 12.83 3.11 -2.39
CA GLU A 287 13.27 3.48 -3.74
C GLU A 287 13.54 2.28 -4.64
N LYS A 288 13.95 1.13 -4.08
CA LYS A 288 14.08 -0.13 -4.81
C LYS A 288 12.75 -0.82 -5.03
N VAL A 289 11.81 -0.65 -4.11
CA VAL A 289 10.44 -1.21 -4.22
C VAL A 289 9.60 -0.41 -5.23
N PHE A 290 9.81 0.90 -5.29
CA PHE A 290 9.13 1.86 -6.16
C PHE A 290 10.17 2.57 -7.05
N PRO A 291 10.74 1.88 -8.04
CA PRO A 291 11.77 2.45 -8.91
C PRO A 291 11.22 3.65 -9.69
N ALA A 292 12.12 4.57 -10.05
CA ALA A 292 11.80 5.60 -11.04
C ALA A 292 11.83 4.97 -12.43
N ASP A 293 10.98 5.44 -13.34
CA ASP A 293 11.03 4.99 -14.73
C ASP A 293 12.41 5.30 -15.33
N ARG A 294 12.95 4.34 -16.08
CA ARG A 294 14.17 4.55 -16.86
C ARG A 294 13.78 5.34 -18.09
N ASN A 295 14.12 6.63 -18.11
CA ASN A 295 14.05 7.48 -19.30
C ASN A 295 14.82 6.86 -20.48
#